data_AF-A0A1G2W818-F1
#
_entry.id   AF-A0A1G2W818-F1
#
_cell.length_a   1.000
_cell.length_b   1.000
_cell.length_c   1.000
_cell.angle_alpha   90.00
_cell.angle_beta   90.00
_cell.angle_gamma   90.00
#
_symmetry.space_group_name_H-M   'P 1'
#
loop_
_entity.id
_entity.type
_entity.pdbx_description
1 polymer ?
#
loop_
_entity_poly.entity_id
_entity_poly.type
_entity_poly.pdbx_seq_one_letter_code
_entity_poly.pdbx_strand_id
1 'polypeptide(L)'
;MPSSWTSSLRLEQQFTGENINTWGDRLNVALRHADQAVAGWLTKPLTGPATLSTLNGADDEARAATIKFTGGAGPFTVTLPAVSKTYLVWNACAGAVTLTTGAGAAVTVDPGDIVWASCDGSAVKTPGYGGVSIKDWVSGVAWSYNAGNLPAQAGNAGKFVRTDGSTASWQALSTADLTDYAQAVKGLALAFAVAL
;
A
#
# COMPACT_ATOMS: atom_id res chain seq x y z
N MET A 1 -22.61 -35.01 24.17
CA MET A 1 -21.65 -33.97 24.61
C MET A 1 -22.31 -32.62 24.34
N PRO A 2 -21.96 -31.55 25.08
CA PRO A 2 -22.47 -30.21 24.79
C PRO A 2 -21.96 -29.69 23.44
N SER A 3 -22.69 -28.76 22.83
CA SER A 3 -22.26 -27.98 21.66
C SER A 3 -20.84 -27.42 21.81
N SER A 4 -20.15 -27.26 20.68
CA SER A 4 -18.86 -26.56 20.58
C SER A 4 -19.04 -25.21 19.88
N TRP A 5 -17.96 -24.46 19.67
CA TRP A 5 -18.02 -23.08 19.15
C TRP A 5 -16.87 -22.82 18.18
N THR A 6 -17.12 -22.03 17.12
CA THR A 6 -16.04 -21.56 16.25
C THR A 6 -15.06 -20.66 17.02
N SER A 7 -13.79 -20.68 16.65
CA SER A 7 -12.73 -20.03 17.43
C SER A 7 -12.80 -18.51 17.43
N SER A 8 -13.22 -17.90 16.33
CA SER A 8 -13.05 -16.46 16.10
C SER A 8 -14.35 -15.70 16.37
N LEU A 9 -15.41 -16.08 15.69
CA LEU A 9 -16.74 -15.48 15.74
C LEU A 9 -17.62 -16.07 16.83
N ARG A 10 -17.21 -17.18 17.46
CA ARG A 10 -17.97 -17.87 18.52
C ARG A 10 -19.38 -18.23 18.06
N LEU A 11 -19.48 -18.85 16.88
CA LEU A 11 -20.73 -19.41 16.36
C LEU A 11 -20.94 -20.80 16.95
N GLU A 12 -22.15 -21.08 17.44
CA GLU A 12 -22.47 -22.37 18.04
C GLU A 12 -22.41 -23.50 17.00
N GLN A 13 -21.77 -24.61 17.37
CA GLN A 13 -21.71 -25.82 16.59
C GLN A 13 -22.38 -26.96 17.35
N GLN A 14 -23.47 -27.48 16.79
CA GLN A 14 -24.34 -28.46 17.45
C GLN A 14 -23.66 -29.83 17.56
N PHE A 15 -23.93 -30.58 18.62
CA PHE A 15 -23.45 -31.96 18.74
C PHE A 15 -24.34 -32.94 17.94
N THR A 16 -23.76 -34.07 17.51
CA THR A 16 -24.50 -35.12 16.79
C THR A 16 -25.66 -35.65 17.65
N GLY A 17 -26.89 -35.57 17.12
CA GLY A 17 -28.11 -36.00 17.81
C GLY A 17 -28.89 -34.86 18.47
N GLU A 18 -28.34 -33.66 18.56
CA GLU A 18 -29.13 -32.44 18.79
C GLU A 18 -29.87 -32.07 17.49
N ASN A 19 -31.15 -31.72 17.57
CA ASN A 19 -32.01 -31.43 16.41
C ASN A 19 -32.02 -32.56 15.36
N ILE A 20 -32.40 -33.79 15.79
CA ILE A 20 -32.37 -35.02 14.99
C ILE A 20 -33.01 -34.86 13.59
N ASN A 21 -32.31 -35.42 12.59
CA ASN A 21 -32.59 -35.44 11.15
C ASN A 21 -32.30 -34.15 10.36
N THR A 22 -31.00 -33.96 10.04
CA THR A 22 -30.42 -33.68 8.69
C THR A 22 -29.54 -32.44 8.50
N TRP A 23 -29.42 -31.54 9.48
CA TRP A 23 -28.74 -30.26 9.23
C TRP A 23 -27.49 -29.98 10.07
N GLY A 24 -27.35 -30.57 11.27
CA GLY A 24 -26.29 -30.21 12.24
C GLY A 24 -24.86 -30.25 11.69
N ASP A 25 -24.40 -31.39 11.20
CA ASP A 25 -23.00 -31.55 10.77
C ASP A 25 -22.63 -30.67 9.56
N ARG A 26 -23.54 -30.59 8.57
CA ARG A 26 -23.34 -29.75 7.37
C ARG A 26 -23.38 -28.27 7.71
N LEU A 27 -24.26 -27.87 8.62
CA LEU A 27 -24.32 -26.51 9.13
C LEU A 27 -23.03 -26.16 9.88
N ASN A 28 -22.53 -27.06 10.74
CA ASN A 28 -21.29 -26.84 11.49
C ASN A 28 -20.08 -26.63 10.56
N VAL A 29 -20.03 -27.32 9.41
CA VAL A 29 -19.02 -27.09 8.37
C VAL A 29 -19.17 -25.70 7.77
N ALA A 30 -20.38 -25.32 7.37
CA ALA A 30 -20.65 -23.98 6.82
C ALA A 30 -20.30 -22.86 7.80
N LEU A 31 -20.60 -23.03 9.10
CA LEU A 31 -20.27 -22.06 10.14
C LEU A 31 -18.77 -21.89 10.34
N ARG A 32 -17.97 -22.98 10.29
CA ARG A 32 -16.50 -22.88 10.30
C ARG A 32 -15.96 -22.15 9.08
N HIS A 33 -16.54 -22.41 7.92
CA HIS A 33 -16.14 -21.74 6.69
C HIS A 33 -16.50 -20.24 6.71
N ALA A 34 -17.63 -19.87 7.30
CA ALA A 34 -17.99 -18.47 7.54
C ALA A 34 -17.04 -17.80 8.54
N ASP A 35 -16.68 -18.47 9.63
CA ASP A 35 -15.67 -17.99 10.59
C ASP A 35 -14.33 -17.69 9.90
N GLN A 36 -13.86 -18.63 9.08
CA GLN A 36 -12.64 -18.49 8.30
C GLN A 36 -12.75 -17.35 7.27
N ALA A 37 -13.91 -17.18 6.63
CA ALA A 37 -14.14 -16.15 5.62
C ALA A 37 -14.16 -14.72 6.17
N VAL A 38 -14.53 -14.55 7.44
CA VAL A 38 -14.64 -13.23 8.09
C VAL A 38 -13.41 -12.90 8.93
N ALA A 39 -12.88 -13.86 9.68
CA ALA A 39 -11.82 -13.64 10.66
C ALA A 39 -10.60 -14.55 10.47
N GLY A 40 -10.63 -15.48 9.52
CA GLY A 40 -9.57 -16.45 9.32
C GLY A 40 -8.24 -15.82 8.90
N TRP A 41 -7.16 -16.35 9.47
CA TRP A 41 -5.78 -15.96 9.18
C TRP A 41 -5.00 -17.13 8.56
N LEU A 42 -4.54 -16.96 7.33
CA LEU A 42 -3.66 -17.91 6.65
C LEU A 42 -2.22 -17.40 6.66
N THR A 43 -1.26 -18.25 7.03
CA THR A 43 0.16 -18.01 6.76
C THR A 43 0.60 -18.95 5.64
N LYS A 44 0.94 -18.39 4.47
CA LYS A 44 1.34 -19.13 3.27
C LYS A 44 2.85 -18.93 3.01
N PRO A 45 3.69 -19.95 3.21
CA PRO A 45 5.08 -19.90 2.79
C PRO A 45 5.18 -19.99 1.26
N LEU A 46 6.02 -19.14 0.68
CA LEU A 46 6.31 -19.04 -0.74
C LEU A 46 7.77 -19.43 -1.00
N THR A 47 7.94 -20.45 -1.84
CA THR A 47 9.23 -20.88 -2.39
C THR A 47 9.32 -20.67 -3.91
N GLY A 48 8.24 -20.16 -4.51
CA GLY A 48 8.07 -19.93 -5.94
C GLY A 48 6.65 -19.43 -6.22
N PRO A 49 6.21 -19.43 -7.49
CA PRO A 49 4.83 -19.14 -7.84
C PRO A 49 3.86 -20.09 -7.12
N ALA A 50 2.74 -19.56 -6.64
CA ALA A 50 1.73 -20.32 -5.91
C ALA A 50 0.32 -20.00 -6.41
N THR A 51 -0.60 -20.94 -6.26
CA THR A 51 -2.03 -20.71 -6.45
C THR A 51 -2.73 -21.05 -5.14
N LEU A 52 -3.62 -20.18 -4.67
CA LEU A 52 -4.41 -20.49 -3.48
C LEU A 52 -5.38 -21.62 -3.78
N SER A 53 -5.43 -22.62 -2.92
CA SER A 53 -6.39 -23.71 -3.08
C SER A 53 -7.83 -23.21 -2.92
N THR A 54 -8.73 -23.85 -3.69
CA THR A 54 -10.18 -23.67 -3.60
C THR A 54 -10.83 -25.05 -3.56
N LEU A 55 -11.66 -25.32 -2.56
CA LEU A 55 -12.33 -26.61 -2.43
C LEU A 55 -13.78 -26.40 -1.95
N ASN A 56 -14.70 -27.19 -2.52
CA ASN A 56 -16.10 -27.18 -2.11
C ASN A 56 -16.29 -28.07 -0.88
N GLY A 57 -16.83 -27.49 0.20
CA GLY A 57 -17.16 -28.24 1.42
C GLY A 57 -15.96 -28.80 2.20
N ALA A 58 -14.75 -28.34 1.87
CA ALA A 58 -13.52 -28.66 2.59
C ALA A 58 -12.73 -27.38 2.88
N ASP A 59 -11.70 -27.49 3.72
CA ASP A 59 -10.83 -26.37 4.03
C ASP A 59 -10.02 -25.95 2.80
N ASP A 60 -9.93 -24.64 2.56
CA ASP A 60 -9.17 -24.08 1.45
C ASP A 60 -8.44 -22.81 1.86
N GLU A 61 -7.39 -22.47 1.13
CA GLU A 61 -6.52 -21.33 1.40
C GLU A 61 -7.18 -20.01 1.02
N ALA A 62 -7.86 -19.98 -0.12
CA ALA A 62 -8.52 -18.79 -0.63
C ALA A 62 -9.68 -18.33 0.25
N ARG A 63 -10.17 -19.13 1.20
CA ARG A 63 -11.26 -18.77 2.10
C ARG A 63 -10.82 -17.84 3.22
N ALA A 64 -9.56 -17.81 3.62
CA ALA A 64 -9.10 -16.91 4.68
C ALA A 64 -9.42 -15.43 4.36
N ALA A 65 -9.79 -14.66 5.39
CA ALA A 65 -10.00 -13.22 5.31
C ALA A 65 -8.67 -12.47 5.20
N THR A 66 -7.68 -12.93 5.97
CA THR A 66 -6.32 -12.38 6.00
C THR A 66 -5.31 -13.42 5.55
N ILE A 67 -4.35 -13.00 4.71
CA ILE A 67 -3.29 -13.86 4.21
C ILE A 67 -1.94 -13.19 4.44
N LYS A 68 -1.07 -13.85 5.20
CA LYS A 68 0.33 -13.50 5.36
C LYS A 68 1.18 -14.38 4.45
N PHE A 69 1.87 -13.78 3.50
CA PHE A 69 2.89 -14.46 2.70
C PHE A 69 4.23 -14.38 3.40
N THR A 70 4.95 -15.50 3.49
CA THR A 70 6.32 -15.55 4.00
C THR A 70 7.22 -16.18 2.95
N GLY A 71 8.50 -15.78 2.87
CA GLY A 71 9.38 -16.29 1.83
C GLY A 71 10.68 -15.51 1.70
N GLY A 72 11.55 -15.99 0.82
CA GLY A 72 12.85 -15.39 0.53
C GLY A 72 12.77 -14.10 -0.29
N ALA A 73 13.88 -13.76 -0.95
CA ALA A 73 14.07 -12.51 -1.70
C ALA A 73 13.40 -12.52 -3.09
N GLY A 74 12.23 -13.14 -3.25
CA GLY A 74 11.57 -13.30 -4.56
C GLY A 74 11.48 -12.01 -5.41
N PRO A 75 11.03 -12.17 -6.65
CA PRO A 75 9.61 -11.90 -6.81
C PRO A 75 8.82 -13.20 -6.77
N PHE A 76 7.70 -13.18 -6.05
CA PHE A 76 6.75 -14.29 -6.07
C PHE A 76 5.46 -13.85 -6.75
N THR A 77 4.82 -14.78 -7.44
CA THR A 77 3.48 -14.57 -8.00
C THR A 77 2.50 -15.49 -7.30
N VAL A 78 1.41 -14.94 -6.79
CA VAL A 78 0.34 -15.69 -6.17
C VAL A 78 -0.93 -15.50 -6.99
N THR A 79 -1.45 -16.61 -7.49
CA THR A 79 -2.72 -16.67 -8.20
C THR A 79 -3.87 -16.81 -7.20
N LEU A 80 -4.70 -15.78 -7.13
CA LEU A 80 -5.96 -15.75 -6.42
C LEU A 80 -7.07 -16.35 -7.31
N PRO A 81 -8.13 -16.89 -6.73
CA PRO A 81 -9.29 -17.32 -7.51
C PRO A 81 -9.93 -16.15 -8.26
N ALA A 82 -10.34 -16.40 -9.51
CA ALA A 82 -11.06 -15.46 -10.36
C ALA A 82 -12.54 -15.33 -9.94
N VAL A 83 -12.79 -14.99 -8.67
CA VAL A 83 -14.12 -14.75 -8.10
C VAL A 83 -14.11 -13.50 -7.23
N SER A 84 -15.28 -12.88 -7.06
CA SER A 84 -15.42 -11.69 -6.22
C SER A 84 -15.05 -11.98 -4.77
N LYS A 85 -13.98 -11.37 -4.28
CA LYS A 85 -13.54 -11.49 -2.88
C LYS A 85 -12.53 -10.41 -2.51
N THR A 86 -12.59 -9.98 -1.25
CA THR A 86 -11.59 -9.08 -0.66
C THR A 86 -10.77 -9.80 0.41
N TYR A 87 -9.48 -9.47 0.45
CA TYR A 87 -8.47 -10.00 1.37
C TYR A 87 -7.74 -8.84 2.04
N LEU A 88 -7.35 -9.03 3.30
CA LEU A 88 -6.23 -8.29 3.89
C LEU A 88 -4.95 -9.10 3.64
N VAL A 89 -3.98 -8.52 2.93
CA VAL A 89 -2.74 -9.20 2.56
C VAL A 89 -1.58 -8.56 3.26
N TRP A 90 -0.74 -9.38 3.89
CA TRP A 90 0.56 -8.97 4.42
C TRP A 90 1.66 -9.68 3.65
N ASN A 91 2.50 -8.91 2.97
CA ASN A 91 3.75 -9.44 2.41
C ASN A 91 4.85 -9.41 3.49
N ALA A 92 5.12 -10.56 4.11
CA ALA A 92 6.26 -10.77 5.01
C ALA A 92 7.40 -11.55 4.33
N CYS A 93 7.43 -11.60 2.99
CA CYS A 93 8.58 -12.06 2.24
C CYS A 93 9.67 -10.99 2.21
N ALA A 94 10.92 -11.39 1.91
CA ALA A 94 11.98 -10.41 1.62
C ALA A 94 11.87 -9.81 0.21
N GLY A 95 11.12 -10.46 -0.69
CA GLY A 95 10.84 -10.01 -2.05
C GLY A 95 9.41 -9.54 -2.28
N ALA A 96 9.17 -8.84 -3.39
CA ALA A 96 7.83 -8.39 -3.76
C ALA A 96 6.92 -9.58 -4.10
N VAL A 97 5.62 -9.44 -3.79
CA VAL A 97 4.59 -10.45 -4.09
C VAL A 97 3.57 -9.85 -5.03
N THR A 98 3.42 -10.43 -6.23
CA THR A 98 2.41 -10.04 -7.20
C THR A 98 1.18 -10.94 -7.05
N LEU A 99 0.04 -10.32 -6.80
CA LEU A 99 -1.28 -10.95 -6.75
C LEU A 99 -1.97 -10.82 -8.10
N THR A 100 -2.42 -11.93 -8.66
CA THR A 100 -3.13 -11.97 -9.95
C THR A 100 -4.24 -13.01 -9.91
N THR A 101 -5.23 -12.90 -10.79
CA THR A 101 -6.17 -14.02 -11.05
C THR A 101 -5.69 -14.92 -12.20
N GLY A 102 -4.56 -14.58 -12.84
CA GLY A 102 -4.16 -15.09 -14.15
C GLY A 102 -4.76 -14.31 -15.32
N ALA A 103 -5.63 -13.33 -15.05
CA ALA A 103 -6.21 -12.40 -16.01
C ALA A 103 -6.27 -10.98 -15.43
N GLY A 104 -6.69 -10.01 -16.25
CA GLY A 104 -6.96 -8.65 -15.79
C GLY A 104 -5.74 -7.94 -15.18
N ALA A 105 -6.01 -6.94 -14.34
CA ALA A 105 -4.97 -6.21 -13.62
C ALA A 105 -4.44 -7.04 -12.44
N ALA A 106 -3.15 -6.86 -12.13
CA ALA A 106 -2.47 -7.47 -10.99
C ALA A 106 -2.03 -6.38 -10.00
N VAL A 107 -1.85 -6.77 -8.74
CA VAL A 107 -1.35 -5.89 -7.68
C VAL A 107 -0.02 -6.41 -7.18
N THR A 108 1.01 -5.56 -7.15
CA THR A 108 2.28 -5.87 -6.49
C THR A 108 2.28 -5.30 -5.08
N VAL A 109 2.59 -6.15 -4.10
CA VAL A 109 2.73 -5.82 -2.69
C VAL A 109 4.21 -5.89 -2.35
N ASP A 110 4.80 -4.78 -1.92
CA ASP A 110 6.23 -4.71 -1.63
C ASP A 110 6.56 -5.41 -0.30
N PRO A 111 7.83 -5.78 -0.06
CA PRO A 111 8.25 -6.38 1.20
C PRO A 111 7.82 -5.53 2.41
N GLY A 112 7.13 -6.14 3.35
CA GLY A 112 6.63 -5.49 4.57
C GLY A 112 5.27 -4.81 4.44
N ASP A 113 4.77 -4.57 3.22
CA ASP A 113 3.49 -3.88 3.01
C ASP A 113 2.30 -4.75 3.47
N ILE A 114 1.29 -4.07 4.03
CA ILE A 114 -0.03 -4.64 4.33
C ILE A 114 -1.07 -3.88 3.53
N VAL A 115 -1.83 -4.58 2.70
CA VAL A 115 -2.79 -3.96 1.77
C VAL A 115 -4.13 -4.69 1.78
N TRP A 116 -5.19 -3.93 1.56
CA TRP A 116 -6.47 -4.49 1.13
C TRP A 116 -6.40 -4.81 -0.35
N ALA A 117 -6.57 -6.08 -0.71
CA ALA A 117 -6.61 -6.56 -2.09
C ALA A 117 -8.00 -7.14 -2.39
N SER A 118 -8.64 -6.65 -3.43
CA SER A 118 -9.96 -7.12 -3.88
C SER A 118 -9.86 -7.70 -5.28
N CYS A 119 -10.45 -8.87 -5.48
CA CYS A 119 -10.69 -9.50 -6.76
C CYS A 119 -12.14 -9.23 -7.17
N ASP A 120 -12.37 -8.77 -8.40
CA ASP A 120 -13.71 -8.57 -8.97
C ASP A 120 -14.20 -9.73 -9.84
N GLY A 121 -13.47 -10.86 -9.82
CA GLY A 121 -13.66 -11.99 -10.72
C GLY A 121 -12.73 -11.97 -11.94
N SER A 122 -12.02 -10.87 -12.18
CA SER A 122 -11.02 -10.78 -13.26
C SER A 122 -9.77 -10.04 -12.83
N ALA A 123 -9.90 -8.81 -12.32
CA ALA A 123 -8.77 -8.00 -11.89
C ALA A 123 -8.58 -8.08 -10.38
N VAL A 124 -7.33 -7.97 -9.94
CA VAL A 124 -6.97 -7.67 -8.56
C VAL A 124 -6.72 -6.17 -8.46
N LYS A 125 -7.29 -5.53 -7.43
CA LYS A 125 -7.18 -4.09 -7.18
C LYS A 125 -6.99 -3.81 -5.70
N THR A 126 -6.33 -2.72 -5.37
CA THR A 126 -6.34 -2.13 -4.03
C THR A 126 -7.34 -0.98 -3.98
N PRO A 127 -7.71 -0.48 -2.79
CA PRO A 127 -8.34 0.83 -2.67
C PRO A 127 -7.57 1.89 -3.46
N GLY A 128 -8.32 2.76 -4.13
CA GLY A 128 -7.80 3.72 -5.07
C GLY A 128 -8.61 5.02 -5.08
N TYR A 129 -8.01 6.08 -5.60
CA TYR A 129 -8.62 7.38 -5.78
C TYR A 129 -8.23 7.92 -7.16
N GLY A 130 -9.15 8.58 -7.86
CA GLY A 130 -8.87 9.14 -9.19
C GLY A 130 -8.47 8.09 -10.25
N GLY A 131 -8.84 6.82 -10.07
CA GLY A 131 -8.54 5.74 -11.02
C GLY A 131 -7.18 5.06 -10.84
N VAL A 132 -6.39 5.44 -9.83
CA VAL A 132 -5.09 4.82 -9.49
C VAL A 132 -5.11 4.26 -8.07
N SER A 133 -4.16 3.39 -7.73
CA SER A 133 -4.00 2.92 -6.35
C SER A 133 -3.68 4.08 -5.42
N ILE A 134 -4.04 4.00 -4.13
CA ILE A 134 -3.65 5.04 -3.15
C ILE A 134 -2.13 5.17 -3.09
N LYS A 135 -1.37 4.08 -3.25
CA LYS A 135 0.10 4.10 -3.29
C LYS A 135 0.64 4.94 -4.45
N ASP A 136 0.12 4.72 -5.65
CA ASP A 136 0.51 5.48 -6.85
C ASP A 136 0.03 6.94 -6.76
N TRP A 137 -1.16 7.16 -6.20
CA TRP A 137 -1.67 8.50 -5.94
C TRP A 137 -0.78 9.28 -4.97
N VAL A 138 -0.34 8.66 -3.87
CA VAL A 138 0.55 9.31 -2.91
C VAL A 138 1.94 9.55 -3.51
N SER A 139 2.54 8.52 -4.13
CA SER A 139 3.90 8.62 -4.67
C SER A 139 4.02 9.59 -5.86
N GLY A 140 2.99 9.66 -6.71
CA GLY A 140 2.97 10.57 -7.86
C GLY A 140 2.28 11.90 -7.59
N VAL A 141 1.03 11.86 -7.12
CA VAL A 141 0.12 13.02 -7.15
C VAL A 141 0.22 13.88 -5.88
N ALA A 142 0.30 13.27 -4.70
CA ALA A 142 0.40 14.03 -3.44
C ALA A 142 1.69 14.88 -3.38
N TRP A 143 2.78 14.38 -3.95
CA TRP A 143 4.01 15.16 -4.10
C TRP A 143 4.02 16.07 -5.32
N SER A 144 3.25 15.76 -6.37
CA SER A 144 3.10 16.67 -7.54
C SER A 144 2.27 17.91 -7.24
N TYR A 145 1.27 17.84 -6.34
CA TYR A 145 0.58 19.04 -5.84
C TYR A 145 1.51 19.93 -4.98
N ASN A 146 2.61 19.38 -4.47
CA ASN A 146 3.70 20.14 -3.85
C ASN A 146 4.88 20.43 -4.82
N ALA A 147 4.90 19.80 -5.99
CA ALA A 147 5.91 20.01 -7.02
C ALA A 147 5.57 21.29 -7.77
N GLY A 148 6.25 22.36 -7.34
CA GLY A 148 5.93 23.73 -7.75
C GLY A 148 6.24 24.73 -6.64
N ASN A 149 6.29 24.28 -5.37
CA ASN A 149 6.64 25.17 -4.27
C ASN A 149 8.14 25.39 -4.11
N LEU A 150 8.99 24.41 -4.47
CA LEU A 150 10.46 24.53 -4.39
C LEU A 150 11.17 23.86 -5.59
N PRO A 151 12.21 24.50 -6.17
CA PRO A 151 13.00 23.96 -7.29
C PRO A 151 14.02 22.87 -6.86
N ALA A 152 14.44 22.01 -7.80
CA ALA A 152 15.36 20.88 -7.54
C ALA A 152 16.76 21.30 -7.02
N GLN A 153 17.29 20.64 -5.99
CA GLN A 153 18.51 21.07 -5.29
C GLN A 153 19.84 20.74 -6.00
N ALA A 154 19.92 19.64 -6.76
CA ALA A 154 21.18 19.19 -7.37
C ALA A 154 21.77 20.28 -8.29
N GLY A 155 23.05 20.61 -8.10
CA GLY A 155 23.76 21.64 -8.88
C GLY A 155 23.52 23.09 -8.44
N ASN A 156 22.78 23.32 -7.34
CA ASN A 156 22.45 24.67 -6.83
C ASN A 156 23.09 25.00 -5.47
N ALA A 157 24.21 24.37 -5.14
CA ALA A 157 24.96 24.67 -3.92
C ALA A 157 25.33 26.16 -3.83
N GLY A 158 25.09 26.79 -2.68
CA GLY A 158 25.38 28.21 -2.44
C GLY A 158 24.35 29.20 -3.02
N LYS A 159 23.30 28.72 -3.70
CA LYS A 159 22.17 29.55 -4.14
C LYS A 159 21.07 29.59 -3.07
N PHE A 160 20.19 30.57 -3.17
CA PHE A 160 18.98 30.65 -2.34
C PHE A 160 17.72 30.48 -3.18
N VAL A 161 16.63 30.06 -2.55
CA VAL A 161 15.32 29.99 -3.21
C VAL A 161 14.69 31.37 -3.16
N ARG A 162 14.34 31.91 -4.32
CA ARG A 162 13.53 33.12 -4.47
C ARG A 162 12.15 32.74 -4.98
N THR A 163 11.11 33.45 -4.52
CA THR A 163 9.77 33.41 -5.12
C THR A 163 9.43 34.76 -5.71
N ASP A 164 8.78 34.77 -6.88
CA ASP A 164 8.19 35.97 -7.51
C ASP A 164 6.68 36.09 -7.23
N GLY A 165 6.14 35.24 -6.34
CA GLY A 165 4.71 35.14 -6.05
C GLY A 165 3.94 34.19 -6.97
N SER A 166 4.59 33.62 -8.00
CA SER A 166 4.01 32.61 -8.90
C SER A 166 4.89 31.36 -9.05
N THR A 167 6.22 31.51 -8.95
CA THR A 167 7.19 30.42 -9.10
C THR A 167 8.35 30.55 -8.12
N ALA A 168 8.84 29.42 -7.61
CA ALA A 168 10.07 29.36 -6.83
C ALA A 168 11.27 28.95 -7.72
N SER A 169 12.37 29.70 -7.67
CA SER A 169 13.57 29.45 -8.48
C SER A 169 14.87 29.64 -7.68
N TRP A 170 15.95 28.99 -8.11
CA TRP A 170 17.28 29.16 -7.51
C TRP A 170 17.95 30.41 -8.08
N GLN A 171 18.35 31.34 -7.21
CA GLN A 171 19.08 32.54 -7.61
C GLN A 171 20.46 32.57 -6.96
N ALA A 172 21.45 33.06 -7.71
CA ALA A 172 22.72 33.50 -7.12
C ALA A 172 22.52 34.84 -6.39
N LEU A 173 23.31 35.06 -5.35
CA LEU A 173 23.35 36.36 -4.69
C LEU A 173 23.99 37.39 -5.63
N SER A 174 23.33 38.53 -5.81
CA SER A 174 23.84 39.64 -6.60
C SER A 174 23.79 40.95 -5.81
N THR A 175 24.59 41.92 -6.20
CA THR A 175 24.57 43.26 -5.59
C THR A 175 23.26 44.02 -5.85
N ALA A 176 22.48 43.60 -6.85
CA ALA A 176 21.14 44.11 -7.10
C ALA A 176 20.11 43.64 -6.06
N ASP A 177 20.40 42.58 -5.32
CA ASP A 177 19.57 42.10 -4.19
C ASP A 177 19.80 42.95 -2.91
N LEU A 178 20.78 43.87 -2.93
CA LEU A 178 21.16 44.74 -1.83
C LEU A 178 20.83 46.21 -2.17
N THR A 179 19.66 46.68 -1.72
CA THR A 179 19.12 48.02 -2.06
C THR A 179 20.04 49.20 -1.68
N ASP A 180 20.94 49.00 -0.72
CA ASP A 180 21.88 49.99 -0.20
C ASP A 180 23.30 49.88 -0.80
N TYR A 181 23.59 48.85 -1.61
CA TYR A 181 24.93 48.59 -2.13
C TYR A 181 25.52 49.78 -2.90
N ALA A 182 24.71 50.41 -3.77
CA ALA A 182 25.14 51.57 -4.54
C ALA A 182 25.41 52.80 -3.65
N GLN A 183 24.69 52.94 -2.52
CA GLN A 183 24.90 54.03 -1.56
C GLN A 183 26.16 53.80 -0.73
N ALA A 184 26.41 52.56 -0.29
CA ALA A 184 27.62 52.18 0.43
C ALA A 184 28.89 52.39 -0.42
N VAL A 185 28.87 52.00 -1.70
CA VAL A 185 30.00 52.21 -2.63
C VAL A 185 30.26 53.69 -2.90
N LYS A 186 29.21 54.50 -3.10
CA LYS A 186 29.34 55.96 -3.27
C LYS A 186 29.88 56.64 -2.01
N GLY A 187 29.43 56.20 -0.84
CA GLY A 187 29.93 56.68 0.45
C GLY A 187 31.42 56.39 0.62
N LEU A 188 31.87 55.19 0.26
CA LEU A 188 33.28 54.82 0.28
C LEU A 188 34.12 55.65 -0.73
N ALA A 189 33.64 55.82 -1.96
CA ALA A 189 34.32 56.61 -2.99
C ALA A 189 34.46 58.08 -2.58
N LEU A 190 33.42 58.66 -1.97
CA LEU A 190 33.45 60.01 -1.44
C LEU A 190 34.42 60.13 -0.24
N ALA A 191 34.41 59.18 0.68
CA ALA A 191 35.33 59.16 1.82
C ALA A 191 36.80 59.09 1.36
N PHE A 192 37.11 58.30 0.32
CA PHE A 192 38.45 58.28 -0.27
C PHE A 192 38.81 59.58 -0.99
N ALA A 193 37.86 60.20 -1.71
CA ALA A 193 38.09 61.47 -2.40
C ALA A 193 38.34 62.66 -1.44
N VAL A 194 37.81 62.59 -0.22
CA VAL A 194 38.04 63.62 0.83
C VAL A 194 39.33 63.37 1.63
N ALA A 195 39.89 62.16 1.55
CA ALA A 195 41.11 61.77 2.27
C ALA A 195 42.42 61.92 1.47
N LEU A 196 42.35 62.42 0.22
CA LEU A 196 43.49 62.79 -0.65
C LEU A 196 43.61 64.32 -0.75
#